data_AF-A0A6G0JYQ9-F1
#
_entry.id   AF-A0A6G0JYQ9-F1
#
_cell.length_a   1.000
_cell.length_b   1.000
_cell.length_c   1.000
_cell.angle_alpha   90.00
_cell.angle_beta   90.00
_cell.angle_gamma   90.00
#
_symmetry.space_group_name_H-M   'P 1'
#
loop_
_entity.id
_entity.type
_entity.pdbx_description
1 polymer ?
#
loop_
_entity_poly.entity_id
_entity_poly.type
_entity_poly.pdbx_seq_one_letter_code
_entity_poly.pdbx_strand_id
1 'polypeptide(L)'
;MAPKRKRTRREIEEALLQNARVNATPAGPEDASDRKKRRKRRNYHKRNLDKEFAALNIDAADADVPTANVREVVTTEGATVEQEGKQEDDDPAAHQRRYAAADVEGQRTTESEAVSTATPILGLHDRAAALRARDAERARVRRANMSASQKERTKAKNKERARASRARRTEEQRIAIREIERLRKQQRRARQTPAERETGREHNRIQQQVRRAAQTDAERRDVQQQNRVREAARRADQTDTERETIRQVNRERDAASRAAQTYEQRAASQAFDRERHASLRASQTEGERAASQALDRERHAMVRALQTEEERSATQAVDREQHATRRAALTEGEVEARREQERIRRKNKRKMALREHTAYRLFQK
;
A
#
# COMPACT_ATOMS: atom_id res chain seq x y z
N MET A 1 8.07 14.94 -45.25
CA MET A 1 6.87 14.10 -45.04
C MET A 1 5.68 14.82 -45.63
N ALA A 2 5.21 14.40 -46.82
CA ALA A 2 4.09 15.06 -47.48
C ALA A 2 2.79 14.90 -46.67
N PRO A 3 1.97 15.95 -46.52
CA PRO A 3 0.71 15.86 -45.80
C PRO A 3 -0.25 14.90 -46.52
N LYS A 4 -0.85 13.97 -45.76
CA LYS A 4 -1.78 12.97 -46.31
C LYS A 4 -2.99 13.69 -46.92
N ARG A 5 -3.25 13.45 -48.20
CA ARG A 5 -4.40 13.99 -48.94
C ARG A 5 -5.70 13.62 -48.20
N LYS A 6 -6.60 14.61 -48.01
CA LYS A 6 -7.93 14.38 -47.41
C LYS A 6 -8.76 13.50 -48.35
N ARG A 7 -9.49 12.53 -47.80
CA ARG A 7 -10.38 11.64 -48.57
C ARG A 7 -11.56 12.42 -49.11
N THR A 8 -12.03 12.05 -50.30
CA THR A 8 -13.25 12.65 -50.88
C THR A 8 -14.52 12.05 -50.26
N ARG A 9 -15.66 12.73 -50.39
CA ARG A 9 -16.94 12.27 -49.81
C ARG A 9 -17.31 10.85 -50.23
N ARG A 10 -17.12 10.52 -51.51
CA ARG A 10 -17.35 9.17 -52.07
C ARG A 10 -16.41 8.13 -51.47
N GLU A 11 -15.14 8.47 -51.28
CA GLU A 11 -14.15 7.57 -50.65
C GLU A 11 -14.50 7.27 -49.17
N ILE A 12 -15.10 8.23 -48.45
CA ILE A 12 -15.52 8.03 -47.06
C ILE A 12 -16.77 7.17 -46.96
N GLU A 13 -17.76 7.37 -47.85
CA GLU A 13 -18.96 6.53 -47.95
C GLU A 13 -18.58 5.08 -48.33
N GLU A 14 -17.68 4.91 -49.29
CA GLU A 14 -17.16 3.59 -49.67
C GLU A 14 -16.38 2.92 -48.53
N ALA A 15 -15.54 3.68 -47.81
CA ALA A 15 -14.82 3.18 -46.65
C ALA A 15 -15.75 2.79 -45.49
N LEU A 16 -16.88 3.47 -45.30
CA LEU A 16 -17.91 3.10 -44.32
C LEU A 16 -18.60 1.79 -44.71
N LEU A 17 -18.92 1.61 -46.00
CA LEU A 17 -19.49 0.37 -46.51
C LEU A 17 -18.50 -0.80 -46.41
N GLN A 18 -17.23 -0.59 -46.75
CA GLN A 18 -16.18 -1.59 -46.56
C GLN A 18 -15.95 -1.91 -45.07
N ASN A 19 -15.99 -0.91 -44.18
CA ASN A 19 -15.87 -1.16 -42.74
C ASN A 19 -17.04 -1.99 -42.20
N ALA A 20 -18.25 -1.71 -42.68
CA ALA A 20 -19.43 -2.50 -42.38
C ALA A 20 -19.25 -3.93 -42.90
N ARG A 21 -18.79 -4.12 -44.13
CA ARG A 21 -18.57 -5.44 -44.73
C ARG A 21 -17.51 -6.27 -44.01
N VAL A 22 -16.32 -5.70 -43.76
CA VAL A 22 -15.17 -6.38 -43.14
C VAL A 22 -15.41 -6.72 -41.66
N ASN A 23 -16.26 -5.96 -40.95
CA ASN A 23 -16.52 -6.16 -39.52
C ASN A 23 -17.94 -6.64 -39.19
N ALA A 24 -18.78 -6.92 -40.19
CA ALA A 24 -20.12 -7.49 -40.01
C ALA A 24 -20.05 -9.00 -39.76
N THR A 25 -19.33 -9.72 -40.62
CA THR A 25 -19.26 -11.19 -40.60
C THR A 25 -18.07 -11.69 -39.77
N PRO A 26 -18.29 -12.56 -38.77
CA PRO A 26 -17.21 -13.30 -38.13
C PRO A 26 -16.65 -14.35 -39.11
N ALA A 27 -15.33 -14.57 -39.11
CA ALA A 27 -14.68 -15.58 -39.96
C ALA A 27 -14.86 -17.05 -39.45
N GLY A 28 -15.61 -17.25 -38.37
CA GLY A 28 -15.86 -18.53 -37.72
C GLY A 28 -16.63 -18.35 -36.39
N PRO A 29 -16.90 -19.43 -35.63
CA PRO A 29 -17.52 -19.30 -34.31
C PRO A 29 -16.62 -18.48 -33.38
N GLU A 30 -17.12 -17.35 -32.89
CA GLU A 30 -16.34 -16.34 -32.17
C GLU A 30 -16.81 -16.19 -30.73
N ASP A 31 -15.85 -16.24 -29.80
CA ASP A 31 -16.06 -16.02 -28.38
C ASP A 31 -16.61 -14.63 -28.06
N ALA A 32 -17.37 -14.52 -26.97
CA ALA A 32 -18.02 -13.27 -26.55
C ALA A 32 -17.03 -12.09 -26.36
N SER A 33 -15.79 -12.39 -25.97
CA SER A 33 -14.74 -11.40 -25.77
C SER A 33 -14.25 -10.80 -27.10
N ASP A 34 -14.09 -11.62 -28.13
CA ASP A 34 -13.62 -11.21 -29.45
C ASP A 34 -14.73 -10.51 -30.24
N ARG A 35 -15.98 -10.94 -30.06
CA ARG A 35 -17.16 -10.22 -30.56
C ARG A 35 -17.21 -8.78 -30.05
N LYS A 36 -16.90 -8.58 -28.77
CA LYS A 36 -16.84 -7.25 -28.15
C LYS A 36 -15.70 -6.41 -28.73
N LYS A 37 -14.53 -7.01 -28.97
CA LYS A 37 -13.37 -6.33 -29.60
C LYS A 37 -13.68 -5.95 -31.06
N ARG A 38 -14.30 -6.84 -31.86
CA ARG A 38 -14.72 -6.53 -33.23
C ARG A 38 -15.72 -5.38 -33.27
N ARG A 39 -16.76 -5.41 -32.42
CA ARG A 39 -17.74 -4.33 -32.33
C ARG A 39 -17.09 -2.99 -31.92
N LYS A 40 -16.11 -3.03 -31.01
CA LYS A 40 -15.37 -1.82 -30.61
C LYS A 40 -14.54 -1.25 -31.76
N ARG A 41 -13.84 -2.11 -32.52
CA ARG A 41 -13.07 -1.71 -33.71
C ARG A 41 -13.96 -1.08 -34.79
N ARG A 42 -15.09 -1.74 -35.10
CA ARG A 42 -16.10 -1.23 -36.03
C ARG A 42 -16.64 0.14 -35.62
N ASN A 43 -17.05 0.28 -34.36
CA ASN A 43 -17.61 1.53 -33.85
C ASN A 43 -16.57 2.67 -33.81
N TYR A 44 -15.30 2.34 -33.54
CA TYR A 44 -14.22 3.32 -33.56
C TYR A 44 -13.94 3.84 -34.97
N HIS A 45 -13.83 2.93 -35.95
CA HIS A 45 -13.62 3.31 -37.35
C HIS A 45 -14.80 4.09 -37.92
N LYS A 46 -16.03 3.64 -37.65
CA LYS A 46 -17.24 4.35 -38.05
C LYS A 46 -17.26 5.78 -37.50
N ARG A 47 -17.00 5.97 -36.20
CA ARG A 47 -16.95 7.31 -35.60
C ARG A 47 -15.89 8.23 -36.20
N ASN A 48 -14.74 7.70 -36.59
CA ASN A 48 -13.71 8.52 -37.23
C ASN A 48 -14.10 8.90 -38.66
N LEU A 49 -14.66 7.97 -39.44
CA LEU A 49 -15.15 8.25 -40.79
C LEU A 49 -16.35 9.20 -40.77
N ASP A 50 -17.30 9.06 -39.83
CA ASP A 50 -18.42 9.97 -39.66
C ASP A 50 -17.95 11.41 -39.30
N LYS A 51 -16.85 11.53 -38.54
CA LYS A 51 -16.23 12.84 -38.25
C LYS A 51 -15.57 13.45 -39.48
N GLU A 52 -14.86 12.65 -40.27
CA GLU A 52 -14.28 13.10 -41.55
C GLU A 52 -15.39 13.50 -42.53
N PHE A 53 -16.48 12.75 -42.59
CA PHE A 53 -17.66 13.06 -43.39
C PHE A 53 -18.35 14.36 -42.95
N ALA A 54 -18.53 14.55 -41.65
CA ALA A 54 -19.09 15.78 -41.10
C ALA A 54 -18.18 17.00 -41.36
N ALA A 55 -16.86 16.82 -41.32
CA ALA A 55 -15.91 17.88 -41.64
C ALA A 55 -15.99 18.31 -43.12
N LEU A 56 -16.27 17.38 -44.04
CA LEU A 56 -16.50 17.71 -45.46
C LEU A 56 -17.84 18.40 -45.71
N ASN A 57 -18.86 18.17 -44.87
CA ASN A 57 -20.16 18.83 -45.00
C ASN A 57 -20.19 20.27 -44.43
N ILE A 58 -19.23 20.65 -43.59
CA ILE A 58 -19.12 22.03 -43.09
C ILE A 58 -18.47 22.94 -44.13
N ASP A 59 -17.60 22.40 -45.00
CA ASP A 59 -16.93 23.17 -46.07
C ASP A 59 -17.79 23.31 -47.36
N ALA A 60 -19.00 22.75 -47.39
CA ALA A 60 -19.87 22.69 -48.59
C ALA A 60 -21.18 23.49 -48.47
N ALA A 61 -21.24 24.46 -47.55
CA ALA A 61 -22.41 25.33 -47.36
C ALA A 61 -22.36 26.64 -48.18
N ASP A 62 -21.33 26.83 -49.02
CA ASP A 62 -21.25 27.93 -50.00
C ASP A 62 -21.20 27.35 -51.44
N ALA A 63 -22.36 26.99 -52.00
CA ALA A 63 -22.58 26.94 -53.46
C ALA A 63 -24.07 26.71 -53.77
N ASP A 64 -24.58 27.52 -54.71
CA ASP A 64 -25.96 27.63 -55.18
C ASP A 64 -26.59 26.33 -55.76
N VAL A 65 -27.93 26.36 -55.75
CA VAL A 65 -29.00 25.42 -56.17
C VAL A 65 -29.06 25.27 -57.73
N PRO A 66 -30.00 24.56 -58.42
CA PRO A 66 -30.74 23.27 -58.31
C PRO A 66 -30.56 22.33 -59.55
N THR A 67 -30.94 21.04 -59.50
CA THR A 67 -31.90 20.43 -60.49
C THR A 67 -32.26 18.95 -60.22
N ALA A 68 -33.57 18.70 -60.24
CA ALA A 68 -34.32 17.67 -60.96
C ALA A 68 -33.90 16.18 -61.06
N ASN A 69 -34.92 15.35 -60.80
CA ASN A 69 -35.39 14.21 -61.59
C ASN A 69 -34.91 12.76 -61.33
N VAL A 70 -35.93 11.93 -61.02
CA VAL A 70 -36.30 10.65 -61.67
C VAL A 70 -35.90 9.32 -60.98
N ARG A 71 -36.97 8.66 -60.50
CA ARG A 71 -37.39 7.23 -60.57
C ARG A 71 -36.42 6.09 -60.21
N GLU A 72 -36.83 5.36 -59.16
CA GLU A 72 -37.40 4.00 -59.23
C GLU A 72 -36.69 2.97 -60.13
N VAL A 73 -36.03 1.96 -59.53
CA VAL A 73 -36.14 0.54 -59.93
C VAL A 73 -35.99 -0.35 -58.70
N VAL A 74 -37.02 -1.15 -58.50
CA VAL A 74 -37.18 -2.29 -57.61
C VAL A 74 -36.64 -3.55 -58.31
N THR A 75 -35.92 -4.42 -57.57
CA THR A 75 -35.85 -5.89 -57.79
C THR A 75 -35.50 -6.52 -56.42
N THR A 76 -36.43 -6.94 -55.56
CA THR A 76 -37.23 -8.19 -55.52
C THR A 76 -36.52 -9.47 -55.94
N GLU A 77 -36.41 -10.40 -54.98
CA GLU A 77 -36.54 -11.89 -55.02
C GLU A 77 -35.72 -12.47 -53.84
N GLY A 78 -36.15 -13.35 -52.93
CA GLY A 78 -37.40 -14.03 -52.57
C GLY A 78 -37.13 -14.65 -51.17
N ALA A 79 -38.00 -14.51 -50.17
CA ALA A 79 -39.21 -15.28 -49.88
C ALA A 79 -38.98 -16.73 -49.35
N THR A 80 -38.99 -16.87 -48.02
CA THR A 80 -39.71 -17.90 -47.22
C THR A 80 -39.88 -17.32 -45.81
N VAL A 81 -41.00 -16.66 -45.52
CA VAL A 81 -42.20 -17.19 -44.83
C VAL A 81 -41.85 -17.81 -43.47
N GLU A 82 -41.96 -17.01 -42.40
CA GLU A 82 -42.88 -17.29 -41.30
C GLU A 82 -43.56 -15.98 -40.88
N GLN A 83 -44.88 -16.04 -40.83
CA GLN A 83 -45.83 -14.94 -40.75
C GLN A 83 -46.74 -15.26 -39.57
N GLU A 84 -46.86 -14.36 -38.60
CA GLU A 84 -48.02 -14.18 -37.72
C GLU A 84 -47.75 -12.95 -36.84
N GLY A 85 -48.26 -11.78 -37.22
CA GLY A 85 -49.35 -11.15 -36.48
C GLY A 85 -49.19 -9.63 -36.48
N LYS A 86 -49.95 -8.97 -37.34
CA LYS A 86 -50.06 -7.51 -37.56
C LYS A 86 -50.41 -6.81 -36.23
N GLN A 87 -49.95 -5.60 -35.95
CA GLN A 87 -50.62 -4.32 -36.28
C GLN A 87 -50.24 -3.40 -35.09
N GLU A 88 -49.83 -2.14 -35.20
CA GLU A 88 -50.52 -1.02 -35.81
C GLU A 88 -49.50 0.15 -35.87
N ASP A 89 -49.39 0.80 -37.03
CA ASP A 89 -48.73 2.09 -37.15
C ASP A 89 -49.49 3.10 -36.28
N ASP A 90 -48.90 3.51 -35.15
CA ASP A 90 -49.47 4.55 -34.30
C ASP A 90 -49.32 5.90 -35.01
N ASP A 91 -50.33 6.21 -35.82
CA ASP A 91 -50.58 7.53 -36.38
C ASP A 91 -50.61 8.56 -35.23
N PRO A 92 -49.70 9.55 -35.19
CA PRO A 92 -49.56 10.44 -34.04
C PRO A 92 -50.83 11.26 -33.71
N ALA A 93 -51.78 11.34 -34.65
CA ALA A 93 -53.09 11.95 -34.46
C ALA A 93 -54.06 11.07 -33.63
N ALA A 94 -53.93 9.74 -33.64
CA ALA A 94 -54.78 8.83 -32.89
C ALA A 94 -54.38 8.76 -31.40
N HIS A 95 -53.08 8.83 -31.10
CA HIS A 95 -52.56 8.86 -29.74
C HIS A 95 -52.97 10.15 -28.99
N GLN A 96 -53.04 11.29 -29.69
CA GLN A 96 -53.54 12.55 -29.10
C GLN A 96 -55.05 12.50 -28.77
N ARG A 97 -55.86 11.75 -29.53
CA ARG A 97 -57.29 11.56 -29.23
C ARG A 97 -57.51 10.66 -28.01
N ARG A 98 -56.63 9.69 -27.74
CA ARG A 98 -56.70 8.85 -26.52
C ARG A 98 -56.35 9.62 -25.24
N TYR A 99 -55.47 10.61 -25.32
CA TYR A 99 -55.17 11.49 -24.19
C TYR A 99 -56.29 12.51 -23.91
N ALA A 100 -56.98 13.01 -24.95
CA ALA A 100 -58.11 13.94 -24.77
C ALA A 100 -59.36 13.27 -24.16
N ALA A 101 -59.58 11.96 -24.39
CA ALA A 101 -60.73 11.24 -23.81
C ALA A 101 -60.53 10.90 -22.31
N ALA A 102 -59.29 10.62 -21.87
CA ALA A 102 -58.98 10.31 -20.49
C ALA A 102 -59.14 11.51 -19.53
N ASP A 103 -58.94 12.74 -20.05
CA ASP A 103 -59.16 13.97 -19.28
C ASP A 103 -60.65 14.33 -19.13
N VAL A 104 -61.54 13.79 -19.99
CA VAL A 104 -63.01 14.00 -19.91
C VAL A 104 -63.70 12.97 -19.02
N GLU A 105 -63.21 11.73 -18.94
CA GLU A 105 -63.75 10.72 -17.99
C GLU A 105 -63.37 11.01 -16.52
N GLY A 106 -62.28 11.74 -16.28
CA GLY A 106 -61.92 12.22 -14.94
C GLY A 106 -62.80 13.34 -14.39
N GLN A 107 -63.61 13.99 -15.23
CA GLN A 107 -64.54 15.06 -14.82
C GLN A 107 -66.00 14.60 -14.71
N ARG A 108 -66.38 13.45 -15.31
CA ARG A 108 -67.75 12.89 -15.17
C ARG A 108 -67.94 11.98 -13.96
N THR A 109 -66.88 11.61 -13.25
CA THR A 109 -66.96 10.84 -11.99
C THR A 109 -66.98 11.72 -10.74
N THR A 110 -67.03 13.05 -10.89
CA THR A 110 -67.09 14.01 -9.78
C THR A 110 -68.42 14.77 -9.66
N GLU A 111 -69.47 14.36 -10.39
CA GLU A 111 -70.82 14.98 -10.27
C GLU A 111 -71.95 13.99 -9.91
N SER A 112 -71.63 12.73 -9.60
CA SER A 112 -72.65 11.75 -9.18
C SER A 112 -72.20 10.93 -7.97
N GLU A 113 -71.88 11.59 -6.86
CA GLU A 113 -71.92 10.99 -5.53
C GLU A 113 -71.96 12.10 -4.45
N ALA A 114 -73.00 12.92 -4.52
CA ALA A 114 -73.41 13.75 -3.39
C ALA A 114 -74.20 12.88 -2.39
N VAL A 115 -73.52 12.00 -1.67
CA VAL A 115 -74.03 11.42 -0.43
C VAL A 115 -72.94 11.47 0.64
N SER A 116 -73.07 12.48 1.49
CA SER A 116 -72.57 12.59 2.86
C SER A 116 -71.89 11.35 3.45
N THR A 117 -70.57 11.44 3.66
CA THR A 117 -69.97 11.04 4.95
C THR A 117 -68.88 12.04 5.34
N ALA A 118 -68.92 12.43 6.61
CA ALA A 118 -68.16 13.51 7.20
C ALA A 118 -66.64 13.36 6.98
N THR A 119 -66.02 14.38 6.38
CA THR A 119 -64.56 14.54 6.43
C THR A 119 -64.20 15.24 7.74
N PRO A 120 -63.32 14.65 8.59
CA PRO A 120 -62.75 15.42 9.68
C PRO A 120 -61.86 16.48 9.04
N ILE A 121 -62.07 17.75 9.43
CA ILE A 121 -61.28 18.90 8.99
C ILE A 121 -59.87 18.71 9.54
N LEU A 122 -59.03 18.00 8.79
CA LEU A 122 -57.61 17.89 9.05
C LEU A 122 -57.00 19.29 8.90
N GLY A 123 -56.27 19.73 9.92
CA GLY A 123 -55.66 21.05 9.95
C GLY A 123 -54.74 21.29 8.74
N LEU A 124 -54.55 22.55 8.35
CA LEU A 124 -53.69 22.93 7.21
C LEU A 124 -52.29 22.27 7.24
N HIS A 125 -51.75 22.00 8.44
CA HIS A 125 -50.49 21.29 8.61
C HIS A 125 -50.54 19.79 8.23
N ASP A 126 -51.66 19.11 8.49
CA ASP A 126 -51.86 17.69 8.14
C ASP A 126 -52.09 17.52 6.65
N ARG A 127 -52.80 18.47 6.02
CA ARG A 127 -52.95 18.51 4.56
C ARG A 127 -51.61 18.75 3.86
N ALA A 128 -50.76 19.64 4.39
CA ALA A 128 -49.42 19.88 3.87
C ALA A 128 -48.46 18.69 4.10
N ALA A 129 -48.62 17.95 5.21
CA ALA A 129 -47.88 16.72 5.45
C ALA A 129 -48.31 15.59 4.50
N ALA A 130 -49.62 15.42 4.29
CA ALA A 130 -50.18 14.45 3.37
C ALA A 130 -49.77 14.72 1.92
N LEU A 131 -49.76 15.98 1.47
CA LEU A 131 -49.26 16.36 0.14
C LEU A 131 -47.76 16.06 -0.03
N ARG A 132 -46.94 16.40 0.98
CA ARG A 132 -45.50 16.05 0.97
C ARG A 132 -45.28 14.53 0.92
N ALA A 133 -46.10 13.75 1.61
CA ALA A 133 -46.04 12.29 1.56
C ALA A 133 -46.41 11.76 0.17
N ARG A 134 -47.51 12.25 -0.42
CA ARG A 134 -47.95 11.89 -1.77
C ARG A 134 -46.92 12.26 -2.85
N ASP A 135 -46.28 13.42 -2.74
CA ASP A 135 -45.22 13.84 -3.65
C ASP A 135 -43.93 13.01 -3.45
N ALA A 136 -43.61 12.65 -2.22
CA ALA A 136 -42.51 11.73 -1.93
C ALA A 136 -42.76 10.34 -2.54
N GLU A 137 -43.99 9.83 -2.48
CA GLU A 137 -44.40 8.58 -3.11
C GLU A 137 -44.33 8.66 -4.64
N ARG A 138 -44.88 9.71 -5.25
CA ARG A 138 -44.75 9.96 -6.70
C ARG A 138 -43.28 10.03 -7.11
N ALA A 139 -42.42 10.68 -6.32
CA ALA A 139 -40.98 10.72 -6.56
C ALA A 139 -40.28 9.37 -6.35
N ARG A 140 -40.78 8.50 -5.46
CA ARG A 140 -40.30 7.11 -5.31
C ARG A 140 -40.66 6.29 -6.54
N VAL A 141 -41.91 6.33 -6.99
CA VAL A 141 -42.38 5.62 -8.20
C VAL A 141 -41.63 6.09 -9.44
N ARG A 142 -41.48 7.40 -9.63
CA ARG A 142 -40.66 7.96 -10.73
C ARG A 142 -39.21 7.47 -10.68
N ARG A 143 -38.59 7.43 -9.48
CA ARG A 143 -37.23 6.90 -9.31
C ARG A 143 -37.13 5.40 -9.56
N ALA A 144 -38.12 4.62 -9.14
CA ALA A 144 -38.19 3.19 -9.38
C ALA A 144 -38.25 2.91 -10.89
N ASN A 145 -39.13 3.61 -11.59
CA ASN A 145 -39.39 3.46 -13.02
C ASN A 145 -38.32 4.11 -13.92
N MET A 146 -37.30 4.79 -13.37
CA MET A 146 -36.20 5.30 -14.19
C MET A 146 -35.29 4.17 -14.69
N SER A 147 -34.92 4.24 -15.97
CA SER A 147 -33.90 3.38 -16.56
C SER A 147 -32.52 3.61 -15.91
N ALA A 148 -31.63 2.61 -16.01
CA ALA A 148 -30.26 2.72 -15.48
C ALA A 148 -29.51 3.93 -16.08
N SER A 149 -29.67 4.19 -17.38
CA SER A 149 -29.07 5.35 -18.07
C SER A 149 -29.59 6.69 -17.53
N GLN A 150 -30.89 6.82 -17.28
CA GLN A 150 -31.47 8.02 -16.67
C GLN A 150 -31.03 8.20 -15.20
N LYS A 151 -30.94 7.10 -14.44
CA LYS A 151 -30.38 7.09 -13.07
C LYS A 151 -28.92 7.56 -13.06
N GLU A 152 -28.11 7.15 -14.02
CA GLU A 152 -26.72 7.61 -14.14
C GLU A 152 -26.60 9.08 -14.52
N ARG A 153 -27.39 9.56 -15.50
CA ARG A 153 -27.39 10.98 -15.88
C ARG A 153 -27.80 11.89 -14.73
N THR A 154 -28.86 11.53 -14.01
CA THR A 154 -29.31 12.29 -12.83
C THR A 154 -28.28 12.24 -11.70
N LYS A 155 -27.63 11.10 -11.45
CA LYS A 155 -26.53 10.98 -10.48
C LYS A 155 -25.32 11.84 -10.88
N ALA A 156 -24.96 11.88 -12.16
CA ALA A 156 -23.89 12.72 -12.67
C ALA A 156 -24.19 14.21 -12.49
N LYS A 157 -25.40 14.65 -12.87
CA LYS A 157 -25.86 16.03 -12.68
C LYS A 157 -25.89 16.44 -11.21
N ASN A 158 -26.34 15.56 -10.31
CA ASN A 158 -26.32 15.81 -8.87
C ASN A 158 -24.90 15.86 -8.31
N LYS A 159 -23.99 15.01 -8.78
CA LYS A 159 -22.57 15.05 -8.41
C LYS A 159 -21.91 16.35 -8.85
N GLU A 160 -22.23 16.83 -10.05
CA GLU A 160 -21.75 18.12 -10.57
C GLU A 160 -22.30 19.29 -9.75
N ARG A 161 -23.60 19.34 -9.48
CA ARG A 161 -24.20 20.36 -8.60
C ARG A 161 -23.57 20.34 -7.21
N ALA A 162 -23.30 19.16 -6.64
CA ALA A 162 -22.62 19.04 -5.35
C ALA A 162 -21.16 19.53 -5.39
N ARG A 163 -20.44 19.28 -6.49
CA ARG A 163 -19.08 19.82 -6.72
C ARG A 163 -19.10 21.34 -6.81
N ALA A 164 -20.01 21.91 -7.62
CA ALA A 164 -20.16 23.35 -7.76
C ALA A 164 -20.56 24.02 -6.42
N SER A 165 -21.49 23.40 -5.67
CA SER A 165 -21.84 23.86 -4.33
C SER A 165 -20.64 23.83 -3.39
N ARG A 166 -19.84 22.75 -3.37
CA ARG A 166 -18.63 22.66 -2.53
C ARG A 166 -17.58 23.71 -2.91
N ALA A 167 -17.40 23.97 -4.21
CA ALA A 167 -16.45 24.98 -4.70
C ALA A 167 -16.83 26.39 -4.23
N ARG A 168 -18.13 26.71 -4.19
CA ARG A 168 -18.67 28.01 -3.75
C ARG A 168 -18.74 28.20 -2.23
N ARG A 169 -18.40 27.18 -1.42
CA ARG A 169 -18.43 27.29 0.06
C ARG A 169 -17.27 28.13 0.57
N THR A 170 -17.57 29.00 1.53
CA THR A 170 -16.57 29.69 2.35
C THR A 170 -15.83 28.73 3.28
N GLU A 171 -14.68 29.12 3.80
CA GLU A 171 -13.93 28.26 4.73
C GLU A 171 -14.69 28.03 6.05
N GLU A 172 -15.41 29.02 6.55
CA GLU A 172 -16.29 28.87 7.73
C GLU A 172 -17.37 27.82 7.50
N GLN A 173 -18.04 27.83 6.34
CA GLN A 173 -19.02 26.80 5.99
C GLN A 173 -18.37 25.42 5.84
N ARG A 174 -17.11 25.34 5.38
CA ARG A 174 -16.38 24.07 5.31
C ARG A 174 -16.03 23.56 6.70
N ILE A 175 -15.57 24.42 7.60
CA ILE A 175 -15.26 24.09 8.99
C ILE A 175 -16.54 23.62 9.71
N ALA A 176 -17.63 24.39 9.64
CA ALA A 176 -18.91 24.01 10.25
C ALA A 176 -19.41 22.65 9.74
N ILE A 177 -19.30 22.37 8.44
CA ILE A 177 -19.67 21.05 7.89
C ILE A 177 -18.75 19.93 8.41
N ARG A 178 -17.43 20.18 8.48
CA ARG A 178 -16.47 19.21 9.05
C ARG A 178 -16.78 18.92 10.52
N GLU A 179 -17.18 19.93 11.29
CA GLU A 179 -17.59 19.79 12.69
C GLU A 179 -18.88 18.97 12.83
N ILE A 180 -19.90 19.26 12.02
CA ILE A 180 -21.14 18.47 11.98
C ILE A 180 -20.83 17.01 11.62
N GLU A 181 -19.96 16.76 10.63
CA GLU A 181 -19.53 15.41 10.27
C GLU A 181 -18.75 14.72 11.40
N ARG A 182 -17.87 15.45 12.10
CA ARG A 182 -17.13 14.94 13.27
C ARG A 182 -18.09 14.53 14.38
N LEU A 183 -19.07 15.35 14.72
CA LEU A 183 -20.08 15.08 15.75
C LEU A 183 -20.95 13.87 15.36
N ARG A 184 -21.45 13.82 14.12
CA ARG A 184 -22.20 12.66 13.61
C ARG A 184 -21.39 11.37 13.69
N LYS A 185 -20.10 11.42 13.36
CA LYS A 185 -19.20 10.27 13.44
C LYS A 185 -18.95 9.84 14.89
N GLN A 186 -18.82 10.79 15.82
CA GLN A 186 -18.70 10.51 17.25
C GLN A 186 -19.97 9.85 17.79
N GLN A 187 -21.15 10.41 17.50
CA GLN A 187 -22.43 9.83 17.90
C GLN A 187 -22.61 8.42 17.34
N ARG A 188 -22.26 8.20 16.06
CA ARG A 188 -22.30 6.86 15.45
C ARG A 188 -21.37 5.90 16.20
N ARG A 189 -20.12 6.29 16.49
CA ARG A 189 -19.16 5.44 17.23
C ARG A 189 -19.63 5.10 18.64
N ALA A 190 -20.27 6.05 19.33
CA ALA A 190 -20.82 5.83 20.67
C ALA A 190 -21.92 4.76 20.65
N ARG A 191 -22.76 4.75 19.61
CA ARG A 191 -23.86 3.78 19.43
C ARG A 191 -23.44 2.44 18.84
N GLN A 192 -22.19 2.28 18.38
CA GLN A 192 -21.72 1.04 17.77
C GLN A 192 -21.59 -0.08 18.80
N THR A 193 -22.05 -1.28 18.41
CA THR A 193 -21.82 -2.51 19.17
C THR A 193 -20.35 -2.96 19.09
N PRO A 194 -19.86 -3.80 20.02
CA PRO A 194 -18.50 -4.33 19.96
C PRO A 194 -18.19 -5.05 18.63
N ALA A 195 -19.11 -5.85 18.11
CA ALA A 195 -18.95 -6.56 16.83
C ALA A 195 -18.83 -5.60 15.64
N GLU A 196 -19.62 -4.52 15.60
CA GLU A 196 -19.50 -3.49 14.56
C GLU A 196 -18.18 -2.71 14.67
N ARG A 197 -17.64 -2.54 15.88
CA ARG A 197 -16.32 -1.92 16.09
C ARG A 197 -15.21 -2.81 15.60
N GLU A 198 -15.32 -4.12 15.82
CA GLU A 198 -14.35 -5.12 15.38
C GLU A 198 -14.29 -5.20 13.86
N THR A 199 -15.43 -5.41 13.19
CA THR A 199 -15.52 -5.38 11.71
C THR A 199 -14.98 -4.07 11.13
N GLY A 200 -15.27 -2.92 11.78
CA GLY A 200 -14.69 -1.64 11.42
C GLY A 200 -13.16 -1.60 11.56
N ARG A 201 -12.59 -2.16 12.62
CA ARG A 201 -11.14 -2.26 12.84
C ARG A 201 -10.48 -3.17 11.82
N GLU A 202 -11.07 -4.33 11.54
CA GLU A 202 -10.60 -5.27 10.53
C GLU A 202 -10.57 -4.64 9.15
N HIS A 203 -11.66 -3.96 8.76
CA HIS A 203 -11.70 -3.25 7.50
C HIS A 203 -10.60 -2.18 7.41
N ASN A 204 -10.33 -1.44 8.50
CA ASN A 204 -9.22 -0.49 8.55
C ASN A 204 -7.85 -1.17 8.46
N ARG A 205 -7.65 -2.33 9.10
CA ARG A 205 -6.40 -3.12 8.99
C ARG A 205 -6.17 -3.56 7.55
N ILE A 206 -7.20 -4.11 6.89
CA ILE A 206 -7.14 -4.53 5.49
C ILE A 206 -6.83 -3.33 4.59
N GLN A 207 -7.55 -2.21 4.76
CA GLN A 207 -7.25 -0.99 3.98
C GLN A 207 -5.82 -0.49 4.20
N GLN A 208 -5.30 -0.57 5.43
CA GLN A 208 -3.94 -0.16 5.73
C GLN A 208 -2.91 -1.10 5.08
N GLN A 209 -3.16 -2.41 5.08
CA GLN A 209 -2.31 -3.38 4.38
C GLN A 209 -2.31 -3.14 2.86
N VAL A 210 -3.48 -2.94 2.26
CA VAL A 210 -3.61 -2.62 0.83
C VAL A 210 -2.87 -1.32 0.50
N ARG A 211 -3.01 -0.28 1.34
CA ARG A 211 -2.26 0.97 1.16
C ARG A 211 -0.75 0.74 1.26
N ARG A 212 -0.27 0.01 2.26
CA ARG A 212 1.16 -0.30 2.43
C ARG A 212 1.73 -1.12 1.26
N ALA A 213 0.96 -2.07 0.75
CA ALA A 213 1.35 -2.86 -0.41
C ALA A 213 1.41 -2.00 -1.69
N ALA A 214 0.51 -1.03 -1.83
CA ALA A 214 0.48 -0.10 -2.96
C ALA A 214 1.49 1.06 -2.84
N GLN A 215 2.16 1.24 -1.70
CA GLN A 215 3.13 2.32 -1.52
C GLN A 215 4.33 2.16 -2.44
N THR A 216 4.88 3.28 -2.88
CA THR A 216 6.17 3.30 -3.58
C THR A 216 7.33 3.16 -2.59
N ASP A 217 8.52 2.79 -3.08
CA ASP A 217 9.72 2.74 -2.23
C ASP A 217 10.08 4.10 -1.62
N ALA A 218 9.86 5.19 -2.36
CA ALA A 218 10.09 6.55 -1.86
C ALA A 218 9.17 6.85 -0.67
N GLU A 219 7.86 6.60 -0.81
CA GLU A 219 6.89 6.78 0.27
C GLU A 219 7.20 5.90 1.49
N ARG A 220 7.67 4.67 1.27
CA ARG A 220 8.11 3.80 2.38
C ARG A 220 9.30 4.39 3.12
N ARG A 221 10.30 4.90 2.39
CA ARG A 221 11.49 5.54 2.98
C ARG A 221 11.11 6.80 3.76
N ASP A 222 10.22 7.63 3.22
CA ASP A 222 9.75 8.84 3.91
C ASP A 222 9.05 8.50 5.23
N VAL A 223 8.15 7.50 5.22
CA VAL A 223 7.48 7.04 6.45
C VAL A 223 8.48 6.49 7.46
N GLN A 224 9.47 5.70 7.01
CA GLN A 224 10.52 5.19 7.89
C GLN A 224 11.36 6.32 8.48
N GLN A 225 11.73 7.32 7.67
CA GLN A 225 12.49 8.48 8.13
C GLN A 225 11.69 9.30 9.14
N GLN A 226 10.41 9.57 8.88
CA GLN A 226 9.53 10.24 9.84
C GLN A 226 9.41 9.46 11.16
N ASN A 227 9.30 8.13 11.10
CA ASN A 227 9.26 7.31 12.31
C ASN A 227 10.59 7.36 13.07
N ARG A 228 11.73 7.29 12.38
CA ARG A 228 13.06 7.45 13.01
C ARG A 228 13.20 8.81 13.69
N VAL A 229 12.78 9.89 13.04
CA VAL A 229 12.82 11.24 13.63
C VAL A 229 11.93 11.33 14.87
N ARG A 230 10.71 10.79 14.81
CA ARG A 230 9.80 10.76 15.98
C ARG A 230 10.36 9.93 17.12
N GLU A 231 10.94 8.78 16.83
CA GLU A 231 11.57 7.94 17.86
C GLU A 231 12.83 8.61 18.44
N ALA A 232 13.64 9.26 17.62
CA ALA A 232 14.80 10.01 18.08
C ALA A 232 14.39 11.17 19.00
N ALA A 233 13.35 11.92 18.63
CA ALA A 233 12.79 12.97 19.49
C ALA A 233 12.31 12.39 20.83
N ARG A 234 11.52 11.31 20.81
CA ARG A 234 11.11 10.62 22.04
C ARG A 234 12.29 10.15 22.88
N ARG A 235 13.34 9.60 22.25
CA ARG A 235 14.56 9.17 22.95
C ARG A 235 15.40 10.35 23.45
N ALA A 236 15.28 11.54 22.88
CA ALA A 236 15.95 12.74 23.38
C ALA A 236 15.25 13.25 24.64
N ASP A 237 13.92 13.25 24.64
CA ASP A 237 13.08 13.69 25.77
C ASP A 237 13.03 12.69 26.93
N GLN A 238 13.58 11.49 26.76
CA GLN A 238 13.66 10.46 27.80
C GLN A 238 14.55 10.90 28.97
N THR A 239 13.99 10.79 30.18
CA THR A 239 14.72 11.01 31.43
C THR A 239 15.71 9.87 31.71
N ASP A 240 16.72 10.12 32.54
CA ASP A 240 17.71 9.08 32.88
C ASP A 240 17.09 7.88 33.60
N THR A 241 16.04 8.09 34.40
CA THR A 241 15.29 7.01 35.06
C THR A 241 14.53 6.16 34.05
N GLU A 242 13.89 6.76 33.05
CA GLU A 242 13.26 6.03 31.94
C GLU A 242 14.28 5.26 31.12
N ARG A 243 15.46 5.83 30.86
CA ARG A 243 16.54 5.11 30.17
C ARG A 243 17.02 3.91 30.98
N GLU A 244 17.18 4.08 32.29
CA GLU A 244 17.66 3.01 33.16
C GLU A 244 16.63 1.88 33.32
N THR A 245 15.33 2.20 33.45
CA THR A 245 14.27 1.18 33.45
C THR A 245 14.24 0.41 32.12
N ILE A 246 14.37 1.09 30.98
CA ILE A 246 14.44 0.41 29.67
C ILE A 246 15.68 -0.49 29.59
N ARG A 247 16.84 -0.02 30.06
CA ARG A 247 18.06 -0.85 30.12
C ARG A 247 17.86 -2.06 31.03
N GLN A 248 17.24 -1.89 32.19
CA GLN A 248 16.95 -2.98 33.11
C GLN A 248 16.05 -4.03 32.47
N VAL A 249 14.94 -3.62 31.86
CA VAL A 249 14.02 -4.54 31.15
C VAL A 249 14.75 -5.27 30.02
N ASN A 250 15.65 -4.59 29.29
CA ASN A 250 16.44 -5.24 28.25
C ASN A 250 17.45 -6.24 28.85
N ARG A 251 18.14 -5.90 29.94
CA ARG A 251 19.05 -6.84 30.64
C ARG A 251 18.29 -8.08 31.12
N GLU A 252 17.09 -7.91 31.67
CA GLU A 252 16.22 -8.99 32.12
C GLU A 252 15.76 -9.87 30.95
N ARG A 253 15.34 -9.24 29.84
CA ARG A 253 14.97 -9.98 28.62
C ARG A 253 16.15 -10.77 28.06
N ASP A 254 17.34 -10.18 28.03
CA ASP A 254 18.56 -10.84 27.53
C ASP A 254 19.00 -11.97 28.47
N ALA A 255 18.88 -11.79 29.78
CA ALA A 255 19.14 -12.83 30.77
C ALA A 255 18.14 -13.99 30.62
N ALA A 256 16.84 -13.71 30.49
CA ALA A 256 15.82 -14.71 30.26
C ALA A 256 16.05 -15.44 28.93
N SER A 257 16.40 -14.71 27.87
CA SER A 257 16.73 -15.29 26.57
C SER A 257 17.94 -16.23 26.66
N ARG A 258 19.02 -15.81 27.34
CA ARG A 258 20.21 -16.66 27.58
C ARG A 258 19.94 -17.87 28.46
N ALA A 259 19.05 -17.75 29.43
CA ALA A 259 18.61 -18.87 30.28
C ALA A 259 17.79 -19.90 29.49
N ALA A 260 16.98 -19.45 28.54
CA ALA A 260 16.15 -20.31 27.68
C ALA A 260 16.93 -20.93 26.50
N GLN A 261 18.16 -20.48 26.22
CA GLN A 261 18.97 -21.01 25.12
C GLN A 261 19.31 -22.49 25.32
N THR A 262 19.21 -23.25 24.24
CA THR A 262 19.71 -24.63 24.20
C THR A 262 21.25 -24.65 24.23
N TYR A 263 21.82 -25.81 24.56
CA TYR A 263 23.26 -26.01 24.53
C TYR A 263 23.85 -25.70 23.14
N GLU A 264 23.21 -26.15 22.06
CA GLU A 264 23.65 -25.89 20.69
C GLU A 264 23.62 -24.40 20.33
N GLN A 265 22.55 -23.69 20.70
CA GLN A 265 22.46 -22.24 20.47
C GLN A 265 23.56 -21.48 21.22
N ARG A 266 23.87 -21.92 22.44
CA ARG A 266 24.95 -21.34 23.24
C ARG A 266 26.32 -21.63 22.63
N ALA A 267 26.56 -22.87 22.18
CA ALA A 267 27.80 -23.26 21.51
C ALA A 267 27.99 -22.49 20.19
N ALA A 268 26.94 -22.35 19.39
CA ALA A 268 26.96 -21.57 18.16
C ALA A 268 27.24 -20.08 18.41
N SER A 269 26.58 -19.49 19.42
CA SER A 269 26.84 -18.08 19.80
C SER A 269 28.28 -17.88 20.26
N GLN A 270 28.82 -18.79 21.08
CA GLN A 270 30.21 -18.74 21.52
C GLN A 270 31.20 -18.94 20.36
N ALA A 271 30.90 -19.82 19.40
CA ALA A 271 31.73 -20.03 18.21
C ALA A 271 31.78 -18.75 17.37
N PHE A 272 30.63 -18.12 17.14
CA PHE A 272 30.54 -16.84 16.44
C PHE A 272 31.29 -15.72 17.17
N ASP A 273 31.15 -15.62 18.49
CA ASP A 273 31.88 -14.63 19.29
C ASP A 273 33.40 -14.85 19.20
N ARG A 274 33.86 -16.11 19.26
CA ARG A 274 35.29 -16.45 19.08
C ARG A 274 35.80 -16.06 17.71
N GLU A 275 35.03 -16.31 16.65
CA GLU A 275 35.38 -15.93 15.28
C GLU A 275 35.45 -14.40 15.12
N ARG A 276 34.47 -13.69 15.67
CA ARG A 276 34.46 -12.22 15.71
C ARG A 276 35.69 -11.68 16.43
N HIS A 277 36.04 -12.23 17.59
CA HIS A 277 37.24 -11.84 18.34
C HIS A 277 38.55 -12.21 17.63
N ALA A 278 38.61 -13.36 16.94
CA ALA A 278 39.77 -13.73 16.13
C ALA A 278 39.97 -12.74 14.98
N SER A 279 38.88 -12.39 14.29
CA SER A 279 38.88 -11.41 13.20
C SER A 279 39.33 -10.02 13.69
N LEU A 280 38.78 -9.56 14.82
CA LEU A 280 39.21 -8.29 15.43
C LEU A 280 40.70 -8.31 15.81
N ARG A 281 41.22 -9.41 16.37
CA ARG A 281 42.66 -9.51 16.70
C ARG A 281 43.57 -9.55 15.47
N ALA A 282 43.10 -10.18 14.38
CA ALA A 282 43.81 -10.23 13.12
C ALA A 282 43.89 -8.83 12.48
N SER A 283 42.83 -8.03 12.55
CA SER A 283 42.78 -6.68 11.98
C SER A 283 43.37 -5.58 12.86
N GLN A 284 43.64 -5.86 14.13
CA GLN A 284 44.25 -4.89 15.05
C GLN A 284 45.60 -4.38 14.56
N THR A 285 45.84 -3.09 14.74
CA THR A 285 47.16 -2.49 14.54
C THR A 285 48.12 -2.87 15.68
N GLU A 286 49.43 -2.76 15.45
CA GLU A 286 50.43 -3.04 16.50
C GLU A 286 50.25 -2.13 17.72
N GLY A 287 49.87 -0.85 17.51
CA GLY A 287 49.58 0.09 18.60
C GLY A 287 48.38 -0.35 19.45
N GLU A 288 47.28 -0.79 18.82
CA GLU A 288 46.10 -1.31 19.53
C GLU A 288 46.40 -2.61 20.26
N ARG A 289 47.25 -3.49 19.69
CA ARG A 289 47.72 -4.71 20.37
C ARG A 289 48.56 -4.37 21.59
N ALA A 290 49.49 -3.42 21.47
CA ALA A 290 50.33 -2.99 22.58
C ALA A 290 49.50 -2.36 23.71
N ALA A 291 48.53 -1.50 23.36
CA ALA A 291 47.61 -0.90 24.32
C ALA A 291 46.73 -1.95 25.02
N SER A 292 46.19 -2.91 24.27
CA SER A 292 45.40 -4.01 24.82
C SER A 292 46.22 -4.87 25.79
N GLN A 293 47.46 -5.21 25.42
CA GLN A 293 48.39 -5.93 26.30
C GLN A 293 48.78 -5.13 27.54
N ALA A 294 48.93 -3.81 27.45
CA ALA A 294 49.20 -2.96 28.59
C ALA A 294 48.04 -2.99 29.59
N LEU A 295 46.80 -2.84 29.10
CA LEU A 295 45.59 -2.95 29.92
C LEU A 295 45.44 -4.35 30.54
N ASP A 296 45.76 -5.42 29.82
CA ASP A 296 45.72 -6.77 30.36
C ASP A 296 46.76 -6.96 31.48
N ARG A 297 47.97 -6.41 31.33
CA ARG A 297 49.00 -6.42 32.39
C ARG A 297 48.54 -5.66 33.63
N GLU A 298 47.91 -4.49 33.46
CA GLU A 298 47.35 -3.70 34.55
C GLU A 298 46.22 -4.44 35.26
N ARG A 299 45.27 -5.02 34.52
CA ARG A 299 44.19 -5.84 35.07
C ARG A 299 44.75 -7.00 35.88
N HIS A 300 45.75 -7.72 35.35
CA HIS A 300 46.40 -8.81 36.09
C HIS A 300 47.15 -8.33 37.34
N ALA A 301 47.79 -7.16 37.29
CA ALA A 301 48.43 -6.58 38.47
C ALA A 301 47.41 -6.22 39.55
N MET A 302 46.28 -5.61 39.17
CA MET A 302 45.18 -5.29 40.09
C MET A 302 44.57 -6.55 40.70
N VAL A 303 44.26 -7.57 39.89
CA VAL A 303 43.72 -8.84 40.38
C VAL A 303 44.69 -9.46 41.38
N ARG A 304 46.00 -9.55 41.08
CA ARG A 304 47.00 -10.09 42.02
C ARG A 304 47.11 -9.27 43.31
N ALA A 305 47.00 -7.95 43.23
CA ALA A 305 47.04 -7.08 44.40
C ALA A 305 45.83 -7.32 45.32
N LEU A 306 44.65 -7.55 44.75
CA LEU A 306 43.38 -7.75 45.47
C LEU A 306 43.13 -9.20 45.90
N GLN A 307 43.89 -10.17 45.38
CA GLN A 307 43.75 -11.58 45.73
C GLN A 307 43.97 -11.82 47.23
N THR A 308 43.13 -12.66 47.82
CA THR A 308 43.28 -13.17 49.18
C THR A 308 44.47 -14.13 49.27
N GLU A 309 44.99 -14.39 50.47
CA GLU A 309 46.09 -15.34 50.65
C GLU A 309 45.71 -16.76 50.24
N GLU A 310 44.47 -17.17 50.47
CA GLU A 310 43.94 -18.46 50.03
C GLU A 310 43.98 -18.58 48.51
N GLU A 311 43.47 -17.57 47.78
CA GLU A 311 43.52 -17.52 46.31
C GLU A 311 44.96 -17.52 45.78
N ARG A 312 45.88 -16.81 46.45
CA ARG A 312 47.31 -16.82 46.09
C ARG A 312 47.93 -18.20 46.29
N SER A 313 47.61 -18.88 47.37
CA SER A 313 48.13 -20.23 47.63
C SER A 313 47.58 -21.25 46.63
N ALA A 314 46.29 -21.17 46.30
CA ALA A 314 45.64 -22.02 45.32
C ALA A 314 46.20 -21.81 43.91
N THR A 315 46.37 -20.56 43.47
CA THR A 315 46.98 -20.25 42.18
C THR A 315 48.43 -20.74 42.09
N GLN A 316 49.23 -20.55 43.15
CA GLN A 316 50.59 -21.10 43.19
C GLN A 316 50.62 -22.64 43.15
N ALA A 317 49.67 -23.31 43.80
CA ALA A 317 49.56 -24.76 43.77
C ALA A 317 49.26 -25.25 42.35
N VAL A 318 48.29 -24.63 41.67
CA VAL A 318 47.95 -24.90 40.27
C VAL A 318 49.15 -24.64 39.36
N ASP A 319 49.86 -23.53 39.53
CA ASP A 319 51.04 -23.22 38.71
C ASP A 319 52.15 -24.26 38.89
N ARG A 320 52.39 -24.73 40.12
CA ARG A 320 53.36 -25.81 40.40
C ARG A 320 52.95 -27.13 39.74
N GLU A 321 51.67 -27.49 39.82
CA GLU A 321 51.14 -28.68 39.18
C GLU A 321 51.24 -28.60 37.65
N GLN A 322 50.84 -27.48 37.04
CA GLN A 322 51.00 -27.24 35.60
C GLN A 322 52.47 -27.29 35.18
N HIS A 323 53.38 -26.77 36.00
CA HIS A 323 54.81 -26.89 35.72
C HIS A 323 55.30 -28.34 35.80
N ALA A 324 54.79 -29.14 36.74
CA ALA A 324 55.14 -30.56 36.86
C ALA A 324 54.62 -31.37 35.67
N THR A 325 53.35 -31.17 35.28
CA THR A 325 52.75 -31.86 34.13
C THR A 325 53.42 -31.47 32.82
N ARG A 326 53.68 -30.17 32.59
CA ARG A 326 54.44 -29.72 31.41
C ARG A 326 55.83 -30.35 31.37
N ARG A 327 56.52 -30.46 32.52
CA ARG A 327 57.83 -31.11 32.59
C ARG A 327 57.78 -32.61 32.27
N ALA A 328 56.75 -33.31 32.73
CA ALA A 328 56.57 -34.73 32.45
C ALA A 328 56.22 -34.99 30.98
N ALA A 329 55.57 -34.04 30.31
CA ALA A 329 55.19 -34.14 28.90
C ALA A 329 56.28 -33.71 27.90
N LEU A 330 57.42 -33.18 28.37
CA LEU A 330 58.51 -32.78 27.48
C LEU A 330 59.11 -34.00 26.77
N THR A 331 59.35 -33.84 25.49
CA THR A 331 60.13 -34.81 24.70
C THR A 331 61.61 -34.77 25.08
N GLU A 332 62.36 -35.85 24.84
CA GLU A 332 63.79 -35.91 25.20
C GLU A 332 64.62 -34.79 24.55
N GLY A 333 64.30 -34.41 23.31
CA GLY A 333 64.94 -33.29 22.62
C GLY A 333 64.69 -31.94 23.30
N GLU A 334 63.47 -31.69 23.77
CA GLU A 334 63.14 -30.49 24.54
C GLU A 334 63.79 -30.49 25.93
N VAL A 335 63.91 -31.67 26.56
CA VAL A 335 64.60 -31.83 27.84
C VAL A 335 66.09 -31.49 27.70
N GLU A 336 66.77 -32.00 26.67
CA GLU A 336 68.19 -31.69 26.45
C GLU A 336 68.39 -30.23 26.04
N ALA A 337 67.52 -29.66 25.20
CA ALA A 337 67.55 -28.23 24.87
C ALA A 337 67.40 -27.35 26.12
N ARG A 338 66.52 -27.73 27.06
CA ARG A 338 66.36 -27.01 28.34
C ARG A 338 67.60 -27.15 29.23
N ARG A 339 68.20 -28.34 29.30
CA ARG A 339 69.47 -28.57 30.04
C ARG A 339 70.60 -27.74 29.43
N GLU A 340 70.67 -27.66 28.12
CA GLU A 340 71.65 -26.84 27.41
C GLU A 340 71.45 -25.35 27.70
N GLN A 341 70.21 -24.84 27.62
CA GLN A 341 69.89 -23.47 28.03
C GLN A 341 70.30 -23.20 29.48
N GLU A 342 70.10 -24.17 30.39
CA GLU A 342 70.53 -24.03 31.77
C GLU A 342 72.06 -24.02 31.91
N ARG A 343 72.78 -24.86 31.16
CA ARG A 343 74.25 -24.83 31.08
C ARG A 343 74.74 -23.46 30.60
N ILE A 344 74.14 -22.90 29.54
CA ILE A 344 74.45 -21.56 29.02
C ILE A 344 74.18 -20.50 30.10
N ARG A 345 73.02 -20.54 30.76
CA ARG A 345 72.66 -19.61 31.84
C ARG A 345 73.67 -19.64 32.98
N ARG A 346 74.08 -20.85 33.41
CA ARG A 346 75.08 -21.04 34.46
C ARG A 346 76.46 -20.50 34.04
N LYS A 347 76.89 -20.75 32.80
CA LYS A 347 78.13 -20.20 32.23
C LYS A 347 78.09 -18.66 32.19
N ASN A 348 76.99 -18.06 31.75
CA ASN A 348 76.82 -16.62 31.71
C ASN A 348 76.85 -15.98 33.10
N LYS A 349 76.18 -16.60 34.09
CA LYS A 349 76.26 -16.15 35.49
C LYS A 349 77.68 -16.17 36.03
N ARG A 350 78.43 -17.26 35.78
CA ARG A 350 79.85 -17.35 36.18
C ARG A 350 80.71 -16.28 35.48
N LYS A 351 80.48 -16.05 34.18
CA LYS A 351 81.17 -15.01 33.41
C LYS A 351 80.88 -13.61 33.94
N MET A 352 79.64 -13.32 34.33
CA MET A 352 79.26 -12.04 34.95
C MET A 352 79.90 -11.87 36.33
N ALA A 353 79.85 -12.90 37.19
CA ALA A 353 80.51 -12.85 38.50
C ALA A 353 82.03 -12.65 38.39
N LEU A 354 82.68 -13.27 37.40
CA LEU A 354 84.10 -13.04 37.10
C LEU A 354 84.37 -11.62 36.61
N ARG A 355 83.50 -11.04 35.78
CA ARG A 355 83.58 -9.65 35.33
C ARG A 355 83.40 -8.66 36.49
N GLU A 356 82.44 -8.91 37.37
CA GLU A 356 82.21 -8.10 38.58
C GLU A 356 83.41 -8.18 39.52
N HIS A 357 83.93 -9.38 39.79
CA HIS A 357 85.10 -9.57 40.65
C HIS A 357 86.38 -8.95 40.06
N THR A 358 86.57 -9.02 38.74
CA THR A 358 87.71 -8.36 38.07
C THR A 358 87.58 -6.85 38.06
N ALA A 359 86.37 -6.31 37.83
CA ALA A 359 86.11 -4.88 37.95
C ALA A 359 86.33 -4.37 39.38
N TYR A 360 85.87 -5.12 40.39
CA TYR A 360 86.07 -4.78 41.80
C TYR A 360 87.56 -4.78 42.20
N ARG A 361 88.33 -5.74 41.67
CA ARG A 361 89.79 -5.82 41.91
C ARG A 361 90.58 -4.70 41.22
N LEU A 362 90.09 -4.19 40.08
CA LEU A 362 90.68 -3.03 39.40
C LEU A 362 90.31 -1.70 40.06
N PHE A 363 89.17 -1.61 40.73
CA PHE A 363 88.72 -0.42 41.46
C PHE A 363 89.41 -0.24 42.83
N GLN A 364 90.00 -1.31 43.39
CA GLN A 364 90.71 -1.27 44.68
C GLN A 364 92.23 -1.00 44.56
N LYS A 365 92.76 -0.91 43.33
CA LYS A 365 94.12 -0.44 43.06
C LYS A 365 94.05 0.98 42.56
#